data_AF-A0ABD0QVQ4-F1
#
_entry.id   AF-A0ABD0QVQ4-F1
#
_cell.length_a   1.000
_cell.length_b   1.000
_cell.length_c   1.000
_cell.angle_alpha   90.00
_cell.angle_beta   90.00
_cell.angle_gamma   90.00
#
_symmetry.space_group_name_H-M   'P 1'
#
loop_
_entity.id
_entity.type
_entity.pdbx_description
1 polymer ?
#
loop_
_entity_poly.entity_id
_entity_poly.type
_entity_poly.pdbx_seq_one_letter_code
_entity_poly.pdbx_strand_id
1 'polypeptide(L)'
;RLFTCGTNAFMPICTTRPITDVSSVLESISGVARCPYDPRHNSTAMITESGEVYAATVTDFSSRDPIIYRSLGNMPPLRTAQYNSKWLN
;
A
#
# COMPACT_ATOMS: atom_id res chain seq x y z
N ARG A 1 3.04 -13.57 10.43
CA ARG A 1 1.73 -13.01 10.03
C ARG A 1 1.81 -12.66 8.56
N LEU A 2 0.75 -12.82 7.79
CA LEU A 2 0.71 -12.48 6.37
C LEU A 2 0.00 -11.13 6.23
N PHE A 3 0.68 -10.15 5.65
CA PHE A 3 0.09 -8.87 5.26
C PHE A 3 -0.21 -8.92 3.77
N THR A 4 -1.47 -8.65 3.41
CA THR A 4 -1.94 -8.72 2.02
C THR A 4 -2.68 -7.45 1.68
N CYS A 5 -2.55 -6.99 0.43
CA CYS A 5 -3.36 -5.89 -0.08
C CYS A 5 -3.98 -6.30 -1.41
N GLY A 6 -5.17 -5.79 -1.69
CA GLY A 6 -5.86 -6.01 -2.95
C GLY A 6 -6.63 -4.77 -3.38
N THR A 7 -6.86 -4.67 -4.69
CA THR A 7 -7.58 -3.55 -5.31
C THR A 7 -9.03 -3.44 -4.83
N ASN A 8 -9.63 -4.58 -4.45
CA ASN A 8 -10.98 -4.70 -3.92
C ASN A 8 -11.99 -3.86 -4.73
N ALA A 9 -12.11 -4.19 -6.02
CA ALA A 9 -12.99 -3.49 -6.96
C ALA A 9 -12.81 -1.96 -6.94
N PHE A 10 -11.57 -1.50 -7.13
CA PHE A 10 -11.19 -0.08 -7.11
C PHE A 10 -11.46 0.62 -5.78
N MET A 11 -11.43 -0.12 -4.67
CA MET A 11 -11.43 0.42 -3.31
C MET A 11 -10.39 -0.32 -2.47
N PRO A 12 -9.09 0.01 -2.62
CA PRO A 12 -7.99 -0.79 -2.09
C PRO A 12 -8.08 -1.03 -0.59
N ILE A 13 -7.86 -2.28 -0.17
CA ILE A 13 -7.86 -2.71 1.23
C ILE A 13 -6.63 -3.58 1.49
N CYS A 14 -6.06 -3.45 2.68
CA CYS A 14 -5.05 -4.38 3.19
C CYS A 14 -5.55 -5.13 4.41
N THR A 15 -5.19 -6.41 4.53
CA THR A 15 -5.55 -7.27 5.67
C THR A 15 -4.34 -7.99 6.25
N THR A 16 -4.36 -8.16 7.57
CA THR A 16 -3.41 -9.00 8.30
C THR A 16 -4.06 -10.32 8.65
N ARG A 17 -3.42 -11.43 8.28
CA ARG A 17 -3.93 -12.80 8.43
C ARG A 17 -2.89 -13.68 9.13
N PRO A 18 -3.28 -14.69 9.93
CA PRO A 18 -2.34 -15.67 10.45
C PRO A 18 -1.93 -16.62 9.31
N ILE A 19 -0.68 -17.07 9.32
CA ILE A 19 -0.16 -17.96 8.26
C ILE A 19 -0.80 -19.36 8.38
N THR A 20 -1.17 -19.76 9.61
CA THR A 20 -1.81 -21.04 9.89
C THR A 20 -3.28 -21.10 9.47
N ASP A 21 -3.95 -19.95 9.33
CA ASP A 21 -5.34 -19.86 8.88
C ASP A 21 -5.55 -18.57 8.07
N VAL A 22 -5.22 -18.65 6.79
CA VAL A 22 -5.30 -17.51 5.87
C VAL A 22 -6.75 -17.09 5.61
N SER A 23 -7.75 -17.89 5.98
CA SER A 23 -9.17 -17.52 5.81
C SER A 23 -9.58 -16.44 6.80
N SER A 24 -9.05 -16.50 8.03
CA SER A 24 -9.32 -15.54 9.09
C SER A 24 -8.69 -14.17 8.81
N VAL A 25 -9.41 -13.11 9.18
CA VAL A 25 -8.94 -11.71 9.10
C VAL A 25 -8.76 -11.19 10.51
N LEU A 26 -7.52 -10.83 10.87
CA LEU A 26 -7.21 -10.26 12.19
C LEU A 26 -7.42 -8.74 12.20
N GLU A 27 -7.07 -8.10 11.10
CA GLU A 27 -7.16 -6.65 10.95
C GLU A 27 -7.38 -6.30 9.48
N SER A 28 -8.12 -5.22 9.23
CA SER A 28 -8.36 -4.65 7.92
C SER A 28 -8.13 -3.14 7.97
N ILE A 29 -7.31 -2.63 7.06
CA ILE A 29 -6.96 -1.21 6.95
C ILE A 29 -7.09 -0.73 5.50
N SER A 30 -7.10 0.59 5.31
CA SER A 30 -7.09 1.19 3.98
C SER A 30 -5.84 0.77 3.17
N GLY A 31 -6.05 0.38 1.92
CA GLY A 31 -4.99 0.07 0.96
C GLY A 31 -4.50 1.28 0.16
N VAL A 32 -5.08 2.46 0.38
CA VAL A 32 -4.65 3.71 -0.28
C VAL A 32 -3.16 3.95 -0.04
N ALA A 33 -2.42 4.27 -1.10
CA ALA A 33 -0.96 4.41 -1.13
C ALA A 33 -0.16 3.12 -0.85
N ARG A 34 -0.80 1.96 -0.68
CA ARG A 34 -0.15 0.65 -0.48
C ARG A 34 -0.39 -0.34 -1.61
N CYS A 35 -1.53 -0.22 -2.28
CA CYS A 35 -1.97 -1.08 -3.38
C CYS A 35 -2.73 -0.21 -4.40
N PRO A 36 -2.60 -0.49 -5.72
CA PRO A 36 -3.30 0.28 -6.73
C PRO A 36 -4.82 0.10 -6.66
N TYR A 37 -5.53 1.04 -7.26
CA TYR A 37 -6.97 0.94 -7.51
C TYR A 37 -7.29 0.00 -8.68
N ASP A 38 -6.54 0.10 -9.77
CA ASP A 38 -6.74 -0.70 -10.98
C ASP A 38 -5.80 -1.94 -10.96
N PRO A 39 -6.31 -3.16 -11.19
CA PRO A 39 -5.48 -4.37 -11.23
C PRO A 39 -4.47 -4.40 -12.39
N ARG A 40 -4.60 -3.50 -13.36
CA ARG A 40 -3.67 -3.35 -14.49
C ARG A 40 -2.51 -2.41 -14.17
N HIS A 41 -2.53 -1.71 -13.03
CA HIS A 41 -1.45 -0.81 -12.64
C HIS A 41 -0.34 -1.59 -11.94
N ASN A 42 0.89 -1.34 -12.39
CA ASN A 42 2.07 -1.87 -11.74
C ASN A 42 2.22 -1.24 -10.35
N SER A 43 2.68 -2.05 -9.40
CA SER A 43 3.01 -1.58 -8.06
C SER A 43 4.15 -2.39 -7.47
N THR A 44 4.94 -1.76 -6.63
CA THR A 44 6.01 -2.40 -5.86
C THR A 44 5.68 -2.29 -4.39
N ALA A 45 5.88 -3.35 -3.61
CA ALA A 45 5.72 -3.32 -2.17
C ALA A 45 6.82 -4.15 -1.47
N MET A 46 7.27 -3.69 -0.32
CA MET A 46 8.25 -4.34 0.54
C MET A 46 7.88 -4.12 2.00
N ILE A 47 8.10 -5.14 2.83
CA ILE A 47 7.96 -5.06 4.28
C ILE A 47 9.33 -5.28 4.91
N THR A 48 9.72 -4.42 5.85
CA THR A 48 10.97 -4.55 6.60
C THR A 48 10.81 -5.50 7.79
N GLU A 49 11.93 -5.94 8.37
CA GLU A 49 11.92 -6.71 9.63
C GLU A 49 11.32 -5.92 10.80
N SER A 50 11.44 -4.59 10.78
CA SER A 50 10.82 -3.66 11.74
C SER A 50 9.30 -3.50 11.56
N GLY A 51 8.71 -4.11 10.52
CA GLY A 51 7.28 -4.05 10.25
C GLY A 51 6.81 -2.79 9.51
N GLU A 52 7.74 -2.01 8.95
CA GLU A 52 7.41 -0.88 8.08
C GLU A 52 7.07 -1.39 6.67
N VAL A 53 6.06 -0.80 6.04
CA VAL A 53 5.65 -1.10 4.68
C VAL A 53 6.04 0.03 3.76
N TYR A 54 6.88 -0.28 2.78
CA TYR A 54 7.25 0.60 1.68
C TYR A 54 6.47 0.17 0.44
N ALA A 55 5.79 1.11 -0.21
CA ALA A 55 5.02 0.84 -1.42
C ALA A 55 5.23 1.94 -2.46
N ALA A 56 5.26 1.54 -3.73
CA ALA A 56 5.24 2.43 -4.88
C ALA A 56 3.98 2.10 -5.70
N THR A 57 3.07 3.05 -5.79
CA THR A 57 1.76 2.91 -6.45
C THR A 57 1.17 4.31 -6.75
N VAL A 58 -0.15 4.43 -6.87
CA VAL A 58 -0.90 5.68 -6.96
C VAL A 58 -1.80 5.87 -5.73
N THR A 59 -2.08 7.11 -5.36
CA THR A 59 -2.96 7.43 -4.21
C THR A 59 -4.41 7.61 -4.59
N ASP A 60 -4.71 7.86 -5.86
CA ASP A 60 -6.02 8.27 -6.33
C ASP A 60 -6.55 7.38 -7.45
N PHE A 61 -7.88 7.34 -7.59
CA PHE A 61 -8.54 6.55 -8.62
C PHE A 61 -8.14 6.97 -10.04
N SER A 62 -7.88 8.27 -10.27
CA SER A 62 -7.49 8.78 -11.57
C SER A 62 -6.02 8.53 -11.92
N SER A 63 -5.25 7.97 -10.99
CA SER A 63 -3.84 7.59 -11.15
C SER A 63 -2.94 8.75 -11.56
N ARG A 64 -3.23 9.94 -11.02
CA ARG A 64 -2.50 11.19 -11.27
C ARG A 64 -1.49 11.52 -10.18
N ASP A 65 -1.57 10.84 -9.04
CA ASP A 65 -0.66 11.05 -7.92
C ASP A 65 0.17 9.78 -7.65
N PRO A 66 1.23 9.52 -8.45
CA PRO A 66 2.18 8.46 -8.17
C PRO A 66 2.95 8.77 -6.88
N ILE A 67 3.20 7.72 -6.11
CA ILE A 67 3.75 7.86 -4.76
C ILE A 67 4.77 6.76 -4.47
N ILE A 68 5.84 7.13 -3.76
CA ILE A 68 6.60 6.19 -2.93
C ILE A 68 6.25 6.51 -1.48
N TYR A 69 5.72 5.53 -0.76
CA TYR A 69 5.11 5.68 0.54
C TYR A 69 5.70 4.71 1.56
N ARG A 70 6.07 5.22 2.74
CA ARG A 70 6.37 4.41 3.91
C ARG A 70 5.25 4.57 4.94
N SER A 71 4.77 3.46 5.47
CA SER A 71 3.76 3.46 6.53
C SER A 71 3.88 2.26 7.44
N LEU A 72 3.04 2.20 8.48
CA LEU A 72 3.11 1.19 9.54
C LEU A 72 4.48 1.23 10.26
N GLY A 73 4.70 0.28 11.17
CA GLY A 73 5.85 0.29 12.07
C GLY A 73 5.78 1.42 13.11
N ASN A 74 6.94 1.75 13.69
CA ASN A 74 7.05 2.71 14.79
C ASN A 74 7.35 4.14 14.35
N MET A 75 7.59 4.36 13.06
CA MET A 75 7.97 5.67 12.52
C MET A 75 6.78 6.37 11.87
N PRO A 76 6.75 7.71 11.85
CA PRO A 76 5.73 8.45 11.13
C PRO A 76 5.69 8.07 9.64
N PRO A 77 4.49 8.05 9.02
CA PRO A 77 4.39 7.83 7.59
C PRO A 77 5.12 8.90 6.80
N LEU A 78 5.76 8.51 5.70
CA LEU A 78 6.46 9.42 4.79
C LEU A 78 5.99 9.17 3.36
N ARG A 79 5.91 10.23 2.56
CA ARG A 79 5.60 10.16 1.14
C ARG A 79 6.49 11.07 0.31
N THR A 80 6.61 10.77 -0.97
CA THR A 80 7.14 11.71 -1.98
C THR A 80 6.26 12.95 -2.09
N ALA A 81 6.87 14.06 -2.51
CA ALA A 81 6.18 15.33 -2.72
C ALA A 81 5.07 15.19 -3.78
N GLN A 82 3.86 15.63 -3.43
CA GLN A 82 2.68 15.51 -4.28
C GLN A 82 2.79 16.45 -5.49
N TYR A 83 2.36 15.99 -6.67
CA TYR A 83 2.31 16.78 -7.91
C TYR A 83 3.64 17.48 -8.27
N ASN A 84 4.76 16.83 -7.96
CA ASN A 84 6.08 17.37 -8.23
C ASN A 84 6.86 16.45 -9.17
N SER A 85 6.88 16.82 -10.45
CA SER A 85 7.55 16.05 -11.52
C SER A 85 9.07 15.96 -11.37
N LYS A 86 9.70 16.78 -10.50
CA LYS A 86 11.11 16.62 -10.15
C LYS A 86 11.37 15.43 -9.23
N TRP A 87 10.33 14.91 -8.57
CA TRP A 87 10.40 13.73 -7.71
C TRP A 87 9.97 12.48 -8.46
N LEU A 88 8.78 12.50 -9.05
CA LEU A 88 8.19 11.39 -9.83
C LEU A 88 7.43 11.98 -11.02
N ASN A 89 7.69 11.46 -12.22
CA ASN A 89 7.07 11.91 -13.48
C ASN A 89 6.46 10.72 -14.22
#